data_AF-A0A849I420-F1
#
_entry.id   AF-A0A849I420-F1
#
_cell.length_a   1.000
_cell.length_b   1.000
_cell.length_c   1.000
_cell.angle_alpha   90.00
_cell.angle_beta   90.00
_cell.angle_gamma   90.00
#
_symmetry.space_group_name_H-M   'P 1'
#
loop_
_entity.id
_entity.type
_entity.pdbx_description
1 polymer ?
#
loop_
_entity_poly.entity_id
_entity_poly.type
_entity_poly.pdbx_seq_one_letter_code
_entity_poly.pdbx_strand_id
1 'polypeptide(L)' 'MPDEPEQTDEAFPTDDDVDAVIAEFGGDAREAVRALLHDISIFAGDFEASVSHGFVRGGIPKLVLRRRA' A
#
# COMPACT_ATOMS: atom_id res chain seq x y z
N MET A 1 -12.01 -31.07 -9.67
CA MET A 1 -11.81 -29.81 -8.92
C MET A 1 -10.31 -29.60 -8.89
N PRO A 2 -9.75 -28.57 -9.54
CA PRO A 2 -8.37 -28.18 -9.26
C PRO A 2 -8.32 -27.68 -7.81
N ASP A 3 -7.31 -28.11 -7.08
CA ASP A 3 -7.07 -27.74 -5.69
C ASP A 3 -7.05 -26.22 -5.57
N GLU A 4 -7.96 -25.66 -4.76
CA GLU A 4 -7.86 -24.25 -4.37
C GLU A 4 -6.50 -24.06 -3.68
N PRO A 5 -5.76 -22.99 -3.94
CA PRO A 5 -4.52 -22.76 -3.22
C PRO A 5 -4.84 -22.74 -1.73
N GLU A 6 -4.29 -23.69 -0.97
CA GLU A 6 -4.29 -23.65 0.49
C GLU A 6 -3.73 -22.28 0.87
N GLN A 7 -4.60 -21.40 1.40
CA GLN A 7 -4.14 -20.24 2.15
C GLN A 7 -3.41 -20.82 3.35
N THR A 8 -2.09 -20.93 3.25
CA THR A 8 -1.26 -21.29 4.38
C THR A 8 -1.45 -20.18 5.42
N ASP A 9 -1.74 -20.55 6.67
CA ASP A 9 -1.85 -19.66 7.85
C ASP A 9 -0.51 -18.95 8.19
N GLU A 10 0.34 -18.69 7.21
CA GLU A 10 1.78 -18.45 7.39
C GLU A 10 2.16 -16.96 7.42
N ALA A 11 1.24 -16.02 7.62
CA ALA A 11 1.56 -14.60 7.42
C ALA A 11 0.86 -13.61 8.36
N PHE A 12 0.46 -14.02 9.58
CA PHE A 12 0.02 -13.05 10.57
C PHE A 12 1.12 -12.88 11.65
N PRO A 13 1.56 -11.65 11.95
CA PRO A 13 2.60 -11.42 12.95
C PRO A 13 2.16 -11.94 14.32
N THR A 14 3.10 -12.56 15.03
CA THR A 14 2.89 -13.02 16.40
C THR A 14 2.95 -11.85 17.38
N ASP A 15 2.49 -12.06 18.62
CA ASP A 15 2.60 -11.03 19.67
C ASP A 15 4.07 -10.64 19.93
N ASP A 16 5.00 -11.59 19.84
CA ASP A 16 6.44 -11.33 20.00
C ASP A 16 6.98 -10.43 18.87
N ASP A 17 6.47 -10.60 17.64
CA ASP A 17 6.84 -9.73 16.50
C ASP A 17 6.31 -8.30 16.72
N VAL A 18 5.09 -8.17 17.24
CA VAL A 18 4.48 -6.86 17.56
C VAL A 18 5.27 -6.16 18.66
N ASP A 19 5.61 -6.87 19.73
CA ASP A 19 6.38 -6.33 20.85
C ASP A 19 7.80 -5.93 20.41
N ALA A 20 8.43 -6.70 19.53
CA ALA A 20 9.72 -6.35 18.94
C ALA A 20 9.64 -5.01 18.17
N VAL A 21 8.63 -4.84 17.32
CA VAL A 21 8.43 -3.59 16.58
C VAL A 21 8.15 -2.43 17.54
N ILE A 22 7.30 -2.59 18.55
CA ILE A 22 7.04 -1.53 19.53
C ILE A 22 8.32 -1.13 20.28
N ALA A 23 9.18 -2.11 20.62
CA ALA A 23 10.46 -1.87 21.27
C ALA A 23 11.44 -1.06 20.40
N GLU A 24 11.45 -1.26 19.07
CA GLU A 24 12.27 -0.49 18.12
C GLU A 24 11.95 1.01 18.17
N PHE A 25 10.69 1.37 18.43
CA PHE A 25 10.22 2.75 18.60
C PHE A 25 10.28 3.23 20.05
N GLY A 26 11.12 2.60 20.89
CA GLY A 26 11.31 2.98 22.28
C GLY A 26 10.08 2.75 23.17
N GLY A 27 9.19 1.83 22.78
CA GLY A 27 7.96 1.52 23.50
C GLY A 27 6.77 2.40 23.12
N ASP A 28 6.91 3.36 22.21
CA ASP A 28 5.79 4.17 21.72
C ASP A 28 5.00 3.41 20.66
N ALA A 29 3.97 2.68 21.10
CA ALA A 29 3.07 1.94 20.23
C ALA A 29 2.37 2.84 19.18
N ARG A 30 2.11 4.11 19.48
CA ARG A 30 1.46 5.01 18.51
C ARG A 30 2.43 5.38 17.40
N GLU A 31 3.71 5.58 17.72
CA GLU A 31 4.73 5.87 16.73
C GLU A 31 5.01 4.66 15.85
N ALA A 32 5.13 3.46 16.44
CA ALA A 32 5.27 2.21 15.69
C ALA A 32 4.12 2.01 14.68
N VAL A 33 2.87 2.24 15.10
CA VAL A 33 1.71 2.15 14.20
C VAL A 33 1.74 3.23 13.11
N ARG A 34 2.17 4.47 13.42
CA ARG A 34 2.32 5.52 12.40
C ARG A 34 3.34 5.13 11.34
N ALA A 35 4.50 4.62 11.76
CA ALA A 35 5.55 4.15 10.87
C ALA A 35 5.05 3.03 9.96
N LEU A 36 4.39 2.01 10.54
CA LEU A 36 3.82 0.90 9.77
C LEU A 36 2.80 1.38 8.71
N LEU A 37 1.89 2.27 9.09
CA LEU A 37 0.89 2.80 8.15
C LEU A 37 1.53 3.65 7.04
N HIS A 38 2.58 4.39 7.37
CA HIS A 38 3.35 5.13 6.38
C HIS A 38 4.02 4.19 5.38
N ASP A 39 4.68 3.13 5.84
CA ASP A 39 5.35 2.16 4.98
C ASP A 39 4.37 1.43 4.06
N ILE A 40 3.21 1.01 4.58
CA ILE A 40 2.13 0.44 3.77
C ILE A 40 1.67 1.42 2.69
N SER A 41 1.57 2.71 2.99
CA SER A 41 1.16 3.72 2.02
C SER A 41 2.18 3.89 0.89
N ILE A 42 3.48 3.80 1.20
CA ILE A 42 4.56 3.81 0.21
C ILE A 42 4.45 2.58 -0.68
N PHE A 43 4.33 1.38 -0.10
CA PHE A 43 4.22 0.15 -0.86
C PHE A 43 2.98 0.11 -1.76
N ALA A 44 1.86 0.64 -1.30
CA ALA A 44 0.65 0.76 -2.12
C ALA A 44 0.87 1.72 -3.30
N GLY A 45 1.54 2.87 -3.07
CA GLY A 45 1.88 3.81 -4.13
C GLY A 45 2.86 3.23 -5.16
N ASP A 46 3.88 2.51 -4.68
CA ASP A 46 4.86 1.84 -5.55
C ASP A 46 4.21 0.70 -6.34
N PHE A 47 3.32 -0.08 -5.71
CA PHE A 47 2.55 -1.10 -6.41
C PHE A 47 1.71 -0.49 -7.52
N GLU A 48 0.92 0.55 -7.23
CA GLU A 48 0.10 1.26 -8.21
C GLU A 48 0.94 1.79 -9.40
N ALA A 49 2.12 2.34 -9.12
CA ALA A 49 3.05 2.82 -10.14
C ALA A 49 3.70 1.68 -10.96
N SER A 50 3.91 0.51 -10.34
CA SER A 50 4.52 -0.66 -10.98
C SER A 50 3.54 -1.44 -11.88
N VAL A 51 2.24 -1.24 -11.70
CA VAL A 51 1.20 -1.89 -12.50
C VAL A 51 0.91 -1.05 -13.75
N SER A 52 1.20 -1.63 -14.92
CA SER A 52 0.73 -1.07 -16.19
C SER A 52 -0.76 -1.37 -16.37
N HIS A 53 -1.60 -0.35 -16.27
CA HIS A 53 -3.04 -0.42 -16.54
C HIS A 53 -3.39 -0.61 -18.04
N GLY A 54 -2.39 -0.86 -18.89
CA GLY A 54 -2.53 -0.92 -20.33
C GLY A 54 -2.68 0.46 -20.98
N PHE A 55 -2.83 0.48 -22.31
CA PHE A 55 -3.04 1.71 -23.08
C PHE A 55 -4.55 2.01 -23.19
N VAL A 56 -5.06 2.96 -22.40
CA VAL A 56 -6.43 3.45 -22.58
C VAL A 56 -6.49 4.31 -23.84
N ARG A 57 -6.94 3.73 -24.95
CA ARG A 57 -7.23 4.47 -26.19
C ARG A 57 -8.54 5.23 -26.02
N GLY A 58 -8.47 6.38 -25.35
CA GLY A 58 -9.62 7.28 -25.14
C GLY A 58 -9.15 8.72 -25.19
N GLY A 59 -9.51 9.43 -26.26
CA GLY A 59 -9.24 10.87 -26.37
C GLY A 59 -10.02 11.63 -25.32
N ILE A 60 -9.41 11.90 -24.17
CA ILE A 60 -9.92 12.88 -23.22
C ILE A 60 -9.75 14.24 -23.90
N PRO A 61 -10.84 14.93 -24.32
CA PRO A 61 -10.68 16.26 -24.87
C PRO A 61 -10.08 17.13 -23.77
N LYS A 62 -8.89 17.68 -24.02
CA LYS A 62 -8.30 18.71 -23.17
C LYS A 62 -9.30 19.86 -23.11
N LEU A 63 -10.02 20.01 -22.00
CA LEU A 63 -10.80 21.22 -21.74
C LEU A 63 -9.81 22.37 -21.58
N VAL A 64 -9.53 23.05 -22.69
CA VAL A 64 -8.71 24.26 -22.68
C VAL A 64 -9.59 25.38 -22.13
N LEU A 65 -9.49 25.63 -20.82
CA LEU A 65 -10.15 26.78 -20.21
C LEU A 65 -9.40 28.05 -20.69
N ARG A 66 -9.88 28.67 -21.77
CA ARG A 66 -9.39 29.98 -22.18
C ARG A 66 -9.82 31.02 -21.14
N ARG A 67 -8.86 31.49 -20.33
CA ARG A 67 -9.01 32.73 -19.58
C ARG A 67 -9.11 33.88 -20.58
N ARG A 68 -10.27 34.56 -20.64
CA ARG A 68 -10.39 35.84 -21.35
C ARG A 68 -9.64 36.92 -20.55
N ALA A 69 -9.00 37.80 -21.31
CA ALA A 69 -8.25 38.97 -20.85
C ALA A 69 -9.15 39.98 -20.12
#